data_AF-A0A939ALD1-F1
#
_entry.id   AF-A0A939ALD1-F1
#
_cell.length_a   1.000
_cell.length_b   1.000
_cell.length_c   1.000
_cell.angle_alpha   90.00
_cell.angle_beta   90.00
_cell.angle_gamma   90.00
#
_symmetry.space_group_name_H-M   'P 1'
#
loop_
_entity.id
_entity.type
_entity.pdbx_description
1 polymer ?
#
loop_
_entity_poly.entity_id
_entity_poly.type
_entity_poly.pdbx_seq_one_letter_code
_entity_poly.pdbx_strand_id
1 'polypeptide(L)'
;MNKIIRNIIIVSLFTVGGGWLGIWLNNATGNTAPPLQSLGALVWLTTPALSGFLLRALGGDGWKDAGFGLNLPSGWKWYLLALLVYPLAALLTFGLAALFGIVSADGFAAQGFNAYLAAVGVIFAGSLMKNFFEEFAWVVISHRD
;
A
#
# COMPACT_ATOMS: atom_id res chain seq x y z
N MET A 1 -25.47 -19.59 -10.28
CA MET A 1 -24.90 -18.22 -10.33
C MET A 1 -23.58 -18.27 -11.08
N ASN A 2 -23.34 -17.35 -12.01
CA ASN A 2 -22.08 -17.28 -12.77
C ASN A 2 -20.88 -17.12 -11.80
N LYS A 3 -19.80 -17.88 -12.00
CA LYS A 3 -18.57 -17.85 -11.17
C LYS A 3 -18.01 -16.44 -11.06
N ILE A 4 -18.03 -15.67 -12.15
CA ILE A 4 -17.57 -14.28 -12.20
C ILE A 4 -18.44 -13.40 -11.29
N ILE A 5 -19.77 -13.48 -11.45
CA ILE A 5 -20.72 -12.70 -10.63
C ILE A 5 -20.57 -13.03 -9.15
N ARG A 6 -20.45 -14.32 -8.80
CA ARG A 6 -20.18 -14.77 -7.42
C ARG A 6 -18.92 -14.12 -6.86
N ASN A 7 -17.83 -14.14 -7.62
CA ASN A 7 -16.55 -13.63 -7.17
C ASN A 7 -16.57 -12.10 -7.01
N ILE A 8 -17.20 -11.36 -7.94
CA ILE A 8 -17.38 -9.91 -7.84
C ILE A 8 -18.18 -9.57 -6.57
N ILE A 9 -19.26 -10.31 -6.29
CA ILE A 9 -20.05 -10.11 -5.07
C ILE A 9 -19.19 -10.31 -3.82
N ILE A 10 -18.41 -11.40 -3.76
CA ILE A 10 -17.53 -11.68 -2.62
C ILE A 10 -16.50 -10.56 -2.43
N VAL A 11 -15.78 -10.18 -3.48
CA VAL A 11 -14.76 -9.10 -3.40
C VAL A 11 -15.41 -7.78 -2.98
N SER A 12 -16.57 -7.45 -3.54
CA SER A 12 -17.28 -6.21 -3.24
C SER A 12 -17.74 -6.17 -1.78
N LEU A 13 -18.28 -7.28 -1.27
CA LEU A 13 -18.70 -7.40 0.14
C LEU A 13 -17.52 -7.22 1.09
N PHE A 14 -16.38 -7.85 0.82
CA PHE A 14 -15.18 -7.70 1.65
C PHE A 14 -14.61 -6.29 1.55
N THR A 15 -14.57 -5.70 0.35
CA THR A 15 -13.97 -4.37 0.15
C THR A 15 -14.79 -3.27 0.79
N VAL A 16 -16.09 -3.23 0.49
CA VAL A 16 -17.00 -2.22 1.04
C VAL A 16 -17.28 -2.49 2.51
N GLY A 17 -17.53 -3.76 2.88
CA GLY A 17 -17.79 -4.17 4.25
C GLY A 17 -16.60 -3.94 5.17
N GLY A 18 -15.37 -4.23 4.71
CA GLY A 18 -14.14 -3.97 5.46
C GLY A 18 -13.93 -2.49 5.77
N GLY A 19 -14.30 -1.59 4.84
CA GLY A 19 -14.27 -0.15 5.09
C GLY A 19 -15.22 0.30 6.18
N TRP A 20 -16.49 -0.12 6.12
CA TRP A 20 -17.46 0.21 7.16
C TRP A 20 -17.13 -0.43 8.51
N LEU A 21 -16.62 -1.67 8.50
CA LEU A 21 -16.15 -2.36 9.69
C LEU A 21 -14.97 -1.61 10.32
N GLY A 22 -14.04 -1.10 9.51
CA GLY A 22 -12.92 -0.28 9.98
C GLY A 22 -13.38 1.03 10.64
N ILE A 23 -14.34 1.74 10.03
CA ILE A 23 -14.94 2.96 10.60
C ILE A 23 -15.63 2.63 11.93
N TRP A 24 -16.45 1.58 11.96
CA TRP A 24 -17.14 1.15 13.17
C TRP A 24 -16.14 0.80 14.28
N LEU A 25 -15.06 0.06 13.95
CA LEU A 25 -14.03 -0.32 14.92
C LEU A 25 -13.34 0.91 15.51
N ASN A 26 -12.96 1.88 14.68
CA ASN A 26 -12.37 3.13 15.15
C ASN A 26 -13.28 3.87 16.13
N ASN A 27 -14.59 3.93 15.84
CA ASN A 27 -15.56 4.58 16.71
C ASN A 27 -15.73 3.80 18.02
N ALA A 28 -15.80 2.47 17.96
CA ALA A 28 -15.96 1.60 19.13
C ALA A 28 -14.74 1.64 20.07
N THR A 29 -13.53 1.79 19.53
CA THR A 29 -12.30 1.91 20.32
C THR A 29 -11.95 3.34 20.72
N GLY A 30 -12.77 4.33 20.34
CA GLY A 30 -12.48 5.75 20.60
C GLY A 30 -11.17 6.23 19.97
N ASN A 31 -10.83 5.75 18.76
CA ASN A 31 -9.56 6.03 18.12
C ASN A 31 -9.37 7.54 17.86
N THR A 32 -8.28 8.11 18.37
CA THR A 32 -7.86 9.49 18.14
C THR A 32 -6.65 9.60 17.21
N ALA A 33 -6.05 8.47 16.82
CA ALA A 33 -4.93 8.45 15.90
C ALA A 33 -5.36 8.91 14.49
N PRO A 34 -4.42 9.44 13.68
CA PRO A 34 -4.70 9.82 12.30
C PRO A 34 -5.37 8.68 11.50
N PRO A 35 -6.18 8.99 10.47
CA PRO A 35 -7.04 8.02 9.79
C PRO A 35 -6.35 6.75 9.26
N LEU A 36 -5.07 6.82 8.88
CA LEU A 36 -4.29 5.70 8.35
C LEU A 36 -3.40 5.00 9.40
N GLN A 37 -3.48 5.42 10.66
CA GLN A 37 -2.68 4.88 11.77
C GLN A 37 -3.57 4.19 12.82
N SER A 38 -4.77 3.75 12.43
CA SER A 38 -5.74 3.15 13.33
C SER A 38 -5.94 1.66 13.09
N LEU A 39 -6.50 0.95 14.08
CA LEU A 39 -6.91 -0.44 13.92
C LEU A 39 -7.95 -0.61 12.81
N GLY A 40 -8.87 0.35 12.67
CA GLY A 40 -9.82 0.38 11.57
C GLY A 40 -9.17 0.51 10.20
N ALA A 41 -8.05 1.24 10.09
CA ALA A 41 -7.29 1.33 8.85
C ALA A 41 -6.65 -0.02 8.48
N LEU A 42 -6.13 -0.75 9.47
CA LEU A 42 -5.61 -2.10 9.25
C LEU A 42 -6.70 -3.07 8.77
N VAL A 43 -7.89 -3.01 9.38
CA VAL A 43 -9.04 -3.83 8.94
C VAL A 43 -9.42 -3.47 7.50
N TRP A 44 -9.58 -2.18 7.20
CA TRP A 44 -9.90 -1.71 5.85
C TRP A 44 -8.88 -2.17 4.81
N LEU A 45 -7.60 -2.14 5.15
CA LEU A 45 -6.50 -2.53 4.26
C LEU A 45 -6.45 -4.04 4.02
N THR A 46 -6.63 -4.85 5.07
CA THR A 46 -6.44 -6.30 5.00
C THR A 46 -7.66 -7.05 4.47
N THR A 47 -8.87 -6.50 4.64
CA THR A 47 -10.12 -7.19 4.26
C THR A 47 -10.22 -7.47 2.75
N PRO A 48 -9.92 -6.53 1.83
CA PRO A 48 -9.86 -6.82 0.40
C PRO A 48 -8.85 -7.92 0.06
N ALA A 49 -7.65 -7.88 0.66
CA ALA A 49 -6.61 -8.90 0.46
C ALA A 49 -7.08 -10.30 0.91
N LEU A 50 -7.77 -10.39 2.04
CA LEU A 50 -8.38 -11.64 2.52
C LEU A 50 -9.38 -12.22 1.52
N SER A 51 -10.14 -11.37 0.83
CA SER A 51 -11.08 -11.84 -0.20
C SER A 51 -10.36 -12.53 -1.36
N GLY A 52 -9.27 -11.94 -1.86
CA GLY A 52 -8.43 -12.54 -2.90
C GLY A 52 -7.81 -13.85 -2.45
N PHE A 53 -7.31 -13.90 -1.21
CA PHE A 53 -6.77 -15.12 -0.61
C PHE A 53 -7.81 -16.24 -0.53
N LEU A 54 -8.98 -15.97 0.08
CA LEU A 54 -10.05 -16.96 0.24
C LEU A 54 -10.52 -17.49 -1.11
N LEU A 55 -10.67 -16.59 -2.07
CA LEU A 55 -11.09 -16.92 -3.41
C LEU A 55 -10.10 -17.85 -4.13
N ARG A 56 -8.79 -17.65 -3.98
CA ARG A 56 -7.79 -18.54 -4.58
C ARG A 56 -7.59 -19.85 -3.82
N ALA A 57 -7.53 -19.76 -2.49
CA ALA A 57 -7.31 -20.92 -1.62
C ALA A 57 -8.51 -21.89 -1.63
N LEU A 58 -9.74 -21.37 -1.63
CA LEU A 58 -10.96 -22.18 -1.50
C LEU A 58 -11.77 -22.24 -2.80
N GLY A 59 -11.59 -21.29 -3.72
CA GLY A 59 -12.30 -21.25 -5.00
C GLY A 59 -11.67 -22.09 -6.12
N GLY A 60 -10.51 -22.71 -5.86
CA GLY A 60 -9.89 -23.72 -6.72
C GLY A 60 -8.97 -23.18 -7.82
N ASP A 61 -8.65 -21.88 -7.83
CA ASP A 61 -7.82 -21.29 -8.90
C ASP A 61 -6.31 -21.41 -8.63
N GLY A 62 -5.90 -21.70 -7.39
CA GLY A 62 -4.50 -21.85 -7.04
C GLY A 62 -3.69 -20.54 -7.12
N TRP A 63 -2.36 -20.67 -7.18
CA TRP A 63 -1.41 -19.57 -6.97
C TRP A 63 -0.41 -19.36 -8.12
N LYS A 64 -0.45 -20.20 -9.16
CA LYS A 64 0.58 -20.24 -10.21
C LYS A 64 0.65 -18.93 -11.01
N ASP A 65 -0.46 -18.24 -11.13
CA ASP A 65 -0.68 -16.99 -11.88
C ASP A 65 -0.97 -15.80 -10.94
N ALA A 66 -0.58 -15.87 -9.67
CA ALA A 66 -0.89 -14.84 -8.67
C ALA A 66 -0.17 -13.49 -8.87
N GLY A 67 0.54 -13.31 -9.99
CA GLY A 67 1.20 -12.05 -10.33
C GLY A 67 2.45 -11.72 -9.51
N PHE A 68 2.92 -12.61 -8.64
CA PHE A 68 4.13 -12.39 -7.82
C PHE A 68 5.46 -12.59 -8.57
N GLY A 69 5.41 -12.91 -9.87
CA GLY A 69 6.62 -13.16 -10.67
C GLY A 69 7.41 -11.88 -10.91
N LEU A 70 8.72 -11.90 -10.60
CA LEU A 70 9.63 -10.82 -10.96
C LEU A 70 10.22 -11.06 -12.36
N ASN A 71 10.18 -10.04 -13.22
CA ASN A 71 10.77 -10.10 -14.55
C ASN A 71 12.11 -9.34 -14.59
N LEU A 72 13.03 -9.67 -13.69
CA LEU A 72 14.29 -8.94 -13.52
C LEU A 72 15.18 -8.91 -14.78
N PRO A 73 15.39 -10.02 -15.52
CA PRO A 73 16.35 -10.02 -16.64
C PRO A 73 15.96 -9.09 -17.79
N SER A 74 14.67 -9.02 -18.13
CA SER A 74 14.18 -8.21 -19.25
C SER A 74 13.60 -6.84 -18.82
N GLY A 75 13.20 -6.71 -17.55
CA GLY A 75 12.51 -5.54 -17.01
C GLY A 75 13.33 -4.61 -16.12
N TRP A 76 14.63 -4.86 -15.87
CA TRP A 76 15.43 -4.10 -14.89
C TRP A 76 15.37 -2.58 -15.05
N LYS A 77 15.26 -2.07 -16.28
CA LYS A 77 15.13 -0.62 -16.55
C LYS A 77 13.86 -0.02 -15.94
N TRP A 78 12.76 -0.77 -15.97
CA TRP A 78 11.48 -0.34 -15.39
C TRP A 78 11.51 -0.37 -13.87
N TYR A 79 12.18 -1.38 -13.28
CA TYR A 79 12.42 -1.41 -11.84
C TYR A 79 13.29 -0.23 -11.38
N LEU A 80 14.34 0.10 -12.14
CA LEU A 80 15.18 1.26 -11.86
C LEU A 80 14.39 2.57 -11.98
N LEU A 81 13.54 2.71 -13.02
CA LEU A 81 12.67 3.87 -13.17
C LEU A 81 11.71 4.00 -11.97
N ALA A 82 11.05 2.91 -11.57
CA ALA A 82 10.14 2.91 -10.42
C ALA A 82 10.85 3.26 -9.11
N LEU A 83 12.10 2.82 -8.95
CA LEU A 83 12.93 3.16 -7.79
C LEU A 83 13.32 4.65 -7.77
N LEU A 84 13.65 5.22 -8.93
CA LEU A 84 14.20 6.58 -9.02
C LEU A 84 13.14 7.67 -9.19
N VAL A 85 11.96 7.37 -9.71
CA VAL A 85 10.95 8.40 -10.03
C VAL A 85 10.55 9.23 -8.81
N TYR A 86 10.33 8.58 -7.65
CA TYR A 86 9.94 9.29 -6.42
C TYR A 86 11.07 10.13 -5.82
N PRO A 87 12.30 9.61 -5.63
CA PRO A 87 13.43 10.43 -5.20
C PRO A 87 13.70 11.62 -6.11
N LEU A 88 13.64 11.43 -7.43
CA LEU A 88 13.88 12.51 -8.40
C LEU A 88 12.77 13.57 -8.35
N ALA A 89 11.51 13.16 -8.25
CA ALA A 89 10.38 14.08 -8.09
C ALA A 89 10.48 14.87 -6.78
N ALA A 90 10.87 14.21 -5.68
CA ALA A 90 11.08 14.87 -4.40
C ALA A 90 12.21 15.89 -4.47
N LEU A 91 13.37 15.52 -5.03
CA LEU A 91 14.51 16.43 -5.22
C LEU A 91 14.14 17.65 -6.06
N LEU A 92 13.39 17.46 -7.14
CA LEU A 92 12.90 18.56 -7.96
C LEU A 92 11.98 19.49 -7.16
N THR A 93 11.02 18.92 -6.43
CA THR A 93 10.00 19.70 -5.70
C THR A 93 10.63 20.48 -4.54
N PHE A 94 11.42 19.82 -3.70
CA PHE A 94 12.09 20.48 -2.58
C PHE A 94 13.21 21.42 -3.04
N GLY A 95 13.91 21.09 -4.13
CA GLY A 95 14.91 21.97 -4.74
C GLY A 95 14.29 23.27 -5.22
N LEU A 96 13.17 23.22 -5.93
CA LEU A 96 12.42 24.42 -6.34
C LEU A 96 11.92 25.20 -5.12
N ALA A 97 11.33 24.53 -4.13
CA ALA A 97 10.85 25.20 -2.93
C ALA A 97 11.99 25.92 -2.17
N ALA A 98 13.18 25.32 -2.11
CA ALA A 98 14.35 25.94 -1.51
C ALA A 98 14.85 27.15 -2.32
N LEU A 99 14.86 27.04 -3.66
CA LEU A 99 15.24 28.16 -4.55
C LEU A 99 14.32 29.37 -4.38
N PHE A 100 13.04 29.15 -4.12
CA PHE A 100 12.07 30.23 -3.85
C PHE A 100 12.05 30.66 -2.37
N GLY A 101 12.88 30.08 -1.50
CA GLY A 101 12.91 30.39 -0.08
C GLY A 101 11.66 29.96 0.69
N ILE A 102 10.85 29.04 0.14
CA ILE A 102 9.64 28.51 0.78
C ILE A 102 9.99 27.53 1.90
N VAL A 103 11.11 26.81 1.75
CA VAL A 103 11.62 25.85 2.74
C VAL A 103 13.10 26.12 3.05
N SER A 104 13.54 25.78 4.26
CA SER A 104 14.96 25.83 4.66
C SER A 104 15.50 24.45 5.03
N ALA A 105 16.83 24.30 5.01
CA ALA A 105 17.51 23.06 5.38
C ALA A 105 17.90 23.02 6.88
N ASP A 106 17.50 24.02 7.68
CA ASP A 106 17.98 24.18 9.05
C ASP A 106 17.62 23.00 9.94
N GLY A 107 16.42 22.43 9.77
CA GLY A 107 16.00 21.23 10.51
C GLY A 107 16.86 20.01 10.18
N PHE A 108 17.26 19.86 8.92
CA PHE A 108 18.17 18.79 8.51
C PHE A 108 19.59 19.02 9.03
N ALA A 109 20.08 20.26 9.01
CA ALA A 109 21.37 20.62 9.56
C ALA A 109 21.45 20.38 11.09
N ALA A 110 20.36 20.67 11.81
CA ALA A 110 20.27 20.51 13.26
C ALA A 110 20.14 19.04 13.69
N GLN A 111 19.33 18.23 12.98
CA GLN A 111 19.08 16.84 13.36
C GLN A 111 20.04 15.83 12.71
N GLY A 112 20.65 16.21 11.58
CA GLY A 112 21.61 15.40 10.86
C GLY A 112 21.00 14.21 10.10
N PHE A 113 21.87 13.53 9.35
CA PHE A 113 21.47 12.44 8.45
C PHE A 113 20.93 11.21 9.18
N ASN A 114 21.41 10.93 10.40
CA ASN A 114 20.95 9.78 11.18
C ASN A 114 19.48 9.90 11.58
N ALA A 115 19.03 11.09 11.98
CA ALA A 115 17.63 11.34 12.30
C ALA A 115 16.74 11.20 11.06
N TYR A 116 17.21 11.68 9.91
CA TYR A 116 16.54 11.48 8.63
C TYR A 116 16.40 9.99 8.29
N LEU A 117 17.48 9.20 8.37
CA LEU A 117 17.42 7.76 8.11
C LEU A 117 16.48 7.03 9.07
N ALA A 118 16.45 7.41 10.34
CA ALA A 118 15.51 6.84 11.31
C ALA A 118 14.05 7.11 10.92
N ALA A 119 13.74 8.35 10.53
CA ALA A 119 12.40 8.72 10.06
C ALA A 119 12.01 7.96 8.78
N VAL A 120 12.93 7.87 7.80
CA VAL A 120 12.74 7.08 6.58
C VAL A 120 12.47 5.63 6.92
N GLY A 121 13.23 5.02 7.83
CA GLY A 121 13.06 3.63 8.23
C GLY A 121 11.67 3.32 8.79
N VAL A 122 11.18 4.18 9.70
CA VAL A 122 9.84 4.02 10.29
C VAL A 122 8.74 4.12 9.24
N ILE A 123 8.82 5.15 8.36
CA ILE A 123 7.83 5.35 7.30
C ILE A 123 7.90 4.21 6.29
N PHE A 124 9.10 3.81 5.87
CA PHE A 124 9.32 2.75 4.91
C PHE A 124 8.73 1.42 5.39
N ALA A 125 8.96 1.04 6.65
CA ALA A 125 8.40 -0.20 7.21
C ALA A 125 6.86 -0.20 7.19
N GLY A 126 6.23 0.91 7.59
CA GLY A 126 4.78 1.08 7.53
C GLY A 126 4.25 1.03 6.10
N SER A 127 4.89 1.75 5.18
CA SER A 127 4.51 1.78 3.76
C SER A 127 4.70 0.43 3.08
N LEU A 128 5.76 -0.32 3.39
CA LEU A 128 6.01 -1.64 2.84
C LEU A 128 4.90 -2.62 3.26
N MET A 129 4.54 -2.63 4.54
CA MET A 129 3.45 -3.46 5.05
C MET A 129 2.12 -3.08 4.40
N LYS A 130 1.83 -1.78 4.30
CA LYS A 130 0.63 -1.27 3.63
C LYS A 130 0.55 -1.77 2.19
N ASN A 131 1.59 -1.49 1.42
CA ASN A 131 1.61 -1.76 -0.02
C ASN A 131 1.61 -3.26 -0.30
N PHE A 132 2.16 -4.10 0.58
CA PHE A 132 2.04 -5.55 0.45
C PHE A 132 0.57 -6.00 0.42
N PHE A 133 -0.27 -5.52 1.35
CA PHE A 133 -1.69 -5.87 1.36
C PHE A 133 -2.47 -5.24 0.19
N GLU A 134 -2.16 -4.00 -0.21
CA GLU A 134 -2.81 -3.38 -1.37
C GLU A 134 -2.49 -4.12 -2.66
N GLU A 135 -1.21 -4.38 -2.92
CA GLU A 135 -0.80 -5.13 -4.12
C GLU A 135 -1.35 -6.56 -4.08
N PHE A 136 -1.34 -7.21 -2.91
CA PHE A 136 -1.98 -8.51 -2.76
C PHE A 136 -3.46 -8.43 -3.10
N ALA A 137 -4.21 -7.43 -2.61
CA ALA A 137 -5.61 -7.28 -2.96
C ALA A 137 -5.78 -7.10 -4.48
N TRP A 138 -5.09 -6.15 -5.09
CA TRP A 138 -5.38 -5.75 -6.46
C TRP A 138 -4.78 -6.68 -7.51
N VAL A 139 -3.54 -7.14 -7.33
CA VAL A 139 -2.86 -8.03 -8.29
C VAL A 139 -3.47 -9.42 -8.27
N VAL A 140 -3.69 -9.98 -7.07
CA VAL A 140 -4.19 -11.36 -6.92
C VAL A 140 -5.64 -11.49 -7.39
N ILE A 141 -6.45 -10.44 -7.19
CA ILE A 141 -7.84 -10.37 -7.67
C ILE A 141 -7.89 -10.15 -9.19
N SER A 142 -7.02 -9.29 -9.75
CA SER A 142 -7.05 -8.94 -11.18
C SER A 142 -6.49 -10.03 -12.10
N HIS A 143 -5.53 -10.84 -11.65
CA HIS A 143 -4.92 -11.91 -12.46
C HIS A 143 -5.73 -13.22 -12.40
N ARG A 144 -7.06 -13.13 -12.46
CA ARG A 144 -7.98 -14.26 -12.32
C ARG A 144 -8.84 -14.33 -13.58
N ASP A 145 -8.20 -14.73 -14.68
CA ASP A 145 -8.82 -14.96 -15.99
C ASP A 145 -9.46 -16.35 -16.07
#